data_AF-A0A7C2R692-F1
#
_entry.id   AF-A0A7C2R692-F1
#
_cell.length_a   1.000
_cell.length_b   1.000
_cell.length_c   1.000
_cell.angle_alpha   90.00
_cell.angle_beta   90.00
_cell.angle_gamma   90.00
#
_symmetry.space_group_name_H-M   'P 1'
#
loop_
_entity.id
_entity.type
_entity.pdbx_description
1 polymer ?
#
loop_
_entity_poly.entity_id
_entity_poly.type
_entity_poly.pdbx_seq_one_letter_code
_entity_poly.pdbx_strand_id
1 'polypeptide(L)'
;MLYLFHPPADLKTVEKDIIPLLGDREFELVSFPYSEKFEPQQDSLLMLYLTDQDLREFLTIAAQNQWPVGILPHPENKYASKGLGITGSMEEAVSNILATPQPEPLDMLICNGKPMFQSVNIGNIFILKKEEHKNNFFSEIYNIFKNVRKAYFLTHTGFYISSGDEKVIHTSAMGIIVVEHSLNSLISKRLVQDSSINDGTFYAFILSPQNVLVLFLFLLRSLWPKKKPIAKLPSFIGSIKASNLKISGEKEFNYVIDGEEATAKELLVEVKSKALLLNQTSKYSGEEGGKNGKKSLKVDGLPTGEKRNELIKHRLPLFPRATTEEFQELFTVLRENAQIKTPYMVMMILSTLIASFGLFGDSSPVIIGAMILAPIIAPIVSFSMGIVRYDIAMLKTGIITILTGTVVSLAFAAAVSLIIPLQIVTSQIEARLSPTLLDMGIAIASGIAAAYAHAEEGIAKSLAGVAIAVALVPPLAVAGIGIGWWNWNVFSGAFLLYLTNLAGIILFAGLTFLLLGFAPFKRAKMGLVYTFIIVILVAVPLSLSFNRIKKEAQITRALEGTTIDKVVLRDVKLRFGKTMVVSLKLVGTEPMEPERIQAIKKKIEAKIDQPVVLEVVSAIEF
;
A
#
# COMPACT_ATOMS: atom_id res chain seq x y z
N MET A 1 -29.34 -26.81 46.74
CA MET A 1 -30.20 -25.60 46.72
C MET A 1 -29.88 -24.77 45.49
N LEU A 2 -30.88 -24.25 44.78
CA LEU A 2 -30.69 -23.31 43.65
C LEU A 2 -31.06 -21.89 44.10
N TYR A 3 -30.22 -20.91 43.77
CA TYR A 3 -30.53 -19.50 44.02
C TYR A 3 -30.73 -18.77 42.70
N LEU A 4 -31.89 -18.15 42.50
CA LEU A 4 -32.20 -17.40 41.28
C LEU A 4 -32.14 -15.90 41.58
N PHE A 5 -31.10 -15.26 41.06
CA PHE A 5 -30.87 -13.83 41.19
C PHE A 5 -31.59 -13.05 40.09
N HIS A 6 -32.27 -11.98 40.48
CA HIS A 6 -32.97 -11.08 39.57
C HIS A 6 -32.97 -9.63 40.07
N PRO A 7 -33.08 -8.63 39.17
CA PRO A 7 -33.36 -7.26 39.59
C PRO A 7 -34.77 -7.20 40.22
N PRO A 8 -34.99 -6.35 41.25
CA PRO A 8 -36.32 -6.19 41.85
C PRO A 8 -37.42 -5.85 40.84
N ALA A 9 -37.07 -5.13 39.76
CA ALA A 9 -37.99 -4.73 38.71
C ALA A 9 -38.51 -5.92 37.86
N ASP A 10 -37.75 -7.01 37.78
CA ASP A 10 -38.00 -8.12 36.86
C ASP A 10 -38.71 -9.31 37.50
N LEU A 11 -39.13 -9.22 38.76
CA LEU A 11 -39.77 -10.32 39.50
C LEU A 11 -40.93 -10.96 38.70
N LYS A 12 -41.78 -10.15 38.08
CA LYS A 12 -42.91 -10.65 37.27
C LYS A 12 -42.47 -11.45 36.05
N THR A 13 -41.39 -11.04 35.41
CA THR A 13 -40.81 -11.74 34.25
C THR A 13 -40.23 -13.07 34.70
N VAL A 14 -39.51 -13.08 35.83
CA VAL A 14 -38.94 -14.29 36.42
C VAL A 14 -40.03 -15.31 36.77
N GLU A 15 -41.09 -14.87 37.47
CA GLU A 15 -42.22 -15.72 37.86
C GLU A 15 -42.93 -16.36 36.66
N LYS A 16 -43.05 -15.62 35.56
CA LYS A 16 -43.80 -16.06 34.38
C LYS A 16 -42.97 -16.90 33.42
N ASP A 17 -41.72 -16.51 33.18
CA ASP A 17 -40.94 -17.00 32.04
C ASP A 17 -39.76 -17.90 32.45
N ILE A 18 -39.30 -17.84 33.72
CA ILE A 18 -38.12 -18.60 34.19
C ILE A 18 -38.50 -19.69 35.18
N ILE A 19 -39.31 -19.38 36.20
CA ILE A 19 -39.70 -20.37 37.22
C ILE A 19 -40.34 -21.64 36.61
N PRO A 20 -41.24 -21.55 35.62
CA PRO A 20 -41.82 -22.76 35.00
C PRO A 20 -40.79 -23.69 34.36
N LEU A 21 -39.61 -23.17 33.98
CA LEU A 21 -38.53 -23.93 33.36
C LEU A 21 -37.69 -24.71 34.38
N LEU A 22 -37.80 -24.39 35.68
CA LEU A 22 -37.04 -25.05 36.74
C LEU A 22 -37.67 -26.38 37.21
N GLY A 23 -38.94 -26.63 36.89
CA GLY A 23 -39.68 -27.83 37.30
C GLY A 23 -39.86 -27.92 38.82
N ASP A 24 -39.78 -29.13 39.37
CA ASP A 24 -40.01 -29.42 40.81
C ASP A 24 -38.76 -29.19 41.69
N ARG A 25 -37.75 -28.45 41.20
CA ARG A 25 -36.51 -28.22 41.97
C ARG A 25 -36.73 -27.20 43.07
N GLU A 26 -36.13 -27.42 44.24
CA GLU A 26 -36.10 -26.42 45.31
C GLU A 26 -35.20 -25.23 44.93
N PHE A 27 -35.75 -24.03 44.94
CA PHE A 27 -35.04 -22.79 44.67
C PHE A 27 -35.44 -21.66 45.63
N GLU A 28 -34.56 -20.68 45.77
CA GLU A 28 -34.79 -19.43 46.50
C GLU A 28 -34.58 -18.24 45.56
N LEU A 29 -35.53 -17.30 45.56
CA LEU A 29 -35.43 -16.05 44.80
C LEU A 29 -34.63 -15.03 45.59
N VAL A 30 -33.63 -14.44 44.96
CA VAL A 30 -32.78 -13.41 45.58
C VAL A 30 -32.80 -12.16 44.72
N SER A 31 -33.24 -11.04 45.30
CA SER A 31 -33.16 -9.75 44.63
C SER A 31 -31.74 -9.18 44.70
N PHE A 32 -31.21 -8.71 43.57
CA PHE A 32 -29.89 -8.06 43.49
C PHE A 32 -30.01 -6.61 43.00
N PRO A 33 -29.29 -5.64 43.58
CA PRO A 33 -28.36 -5.77 44.71
C PRO A 33 -29.07 -6.12 46.02
N TYR A 34 -28.48 -7.04 46.81
CA TYR A 34 -29.03 -7.46 48.10
C TYR A 34 -28.62 -6.47 49.21
N SER A 35 -29.50 -6.26 50.20
CA SER A 35 -29.26 -5.33 51.32
C SER A 35 -28.47 -5.92 52.48
N GLU A 36 -28.48 -7.24 52.63
CA GLU A 36 -27.78 -7.99 53.68
C GLU A 36 -26.76 -8.96 53.06
N LYS A 37 -25.68 -9.29 53.77
CA LYS A 37 -24.67 -10.24 53.27
C LYS A 37 -25.33 -11.57 52.88
N PHE A 38 -25.22 -11.93 51.61
CA PHE A 38 -25.61 -13.23 51.09
C PHE A 38 -24.43 -14.20 51.18
N GLU A 39 -24.63 -15.34 51.84
CA GLU A 39 -23.72 -16.49 51.80
C GLU A 39 -24.50 -17.74 51.34
N PRO A 40 -24.18 -18.31 50.18
CA PRO A 40 -24.88 -19.47 49.67
C PRO A 40 -24.57 -20.74 50.48
N GLN A 41 -25.51 -21.68 50.53
CA GLN A 41 -25.25 -23.03 51.03
C GLN A 41 -24.17 -23.73 50.20
N GLN A 42 -23.45 -24.68 50.83
CA GLN A 42 -22.43 -25.47 50.16
C GLN A 42 -23.01 -26.24 48.96
N ASP A 43 -22.27 -26.29 47.85
CA ASP A 43 -22.65 -26.92 46.57
C ASP A 43 -23.97 -26.39 45.96
N SER A 44 -24.30 -25.14 46.24
CA SER A 44 -25.44 -24.48 45.60
C SER A 44 -25.10 -23.92 44.21
N LEU A 45 -26.13 -23.85 43.38
CA LEU A 45 -26.05 -23.32 42.02
C LEU A 45 -26.68 -21.93 41.98
N LEU A 46 -25.90 -20.93 41.59
CA LEU A 46 -26.36 -19.54 41.49
C LEU A 46 -26.74 -19.23 40.03
N MET A 47 -28.03 -19.06 39.77
CA MET A 47 -28.55 -18.72 38.45
C MET A 47 -28.83 -17.22 38.38
N LEU A 48 -28.27 -16.54 37.39
CA LEU A 48 -28.19 -15.07 37.32
C LEU A 48 -28.99 -14.55 36.13
N TYR A 49 -30.19 -14.02 36.38
CA TYR A 49 -30.94 -13.23 35.40
C TYR A 49 -30.74 -11.74 35.72
N LEU A 50 -29.58 -11.19 35.36
CA LEU A 50 -29.14 -9.85 35.79
C LEU A 50 -28.73 -8.97 34.59
N THR A 51 -28.74 -7.65 34.78
CA THR A 51 -28.23 -6.66 33.81
C THR A 51 -26.71 -6.77 33.64
N ASP A 52 -26.12 -6.21 32.58
CA ASP A 52 -24.64 -6.16 32.42
C ASP A 52 -23.95 -5.45 33.62
N GLN A 53 -24.59 -4.43 34.19
CA GLN A 53 -24.06 -3.70 35.35
C GLN A 53 -24.06 -4.58 36.61
N ASP A 54 -25.19 -5.23 36.91
CA ASP A 54 -25.34 -6.08 38.07
C ASP A 54 -24.48 -7.34 37.99
N LEU A 55 -24.38 -7.94 36.80
CA LEU A 55 -23.46 -9.05 36.54
C LEU A 55 -22.01 -8.66 36.83
N ARG A 56 -21.59 -7.45 36.46
CA ARG A 56 -20.22 -7.00 36.70
C ARG A 56 -19.89 -6.96 38.20
N GLU A 57 -20.82 -6.51 39.02
CA GLU A 57 -20.67 -6.50 40.47
C GLU A 57 -20.73 -7.93 41.05
N PHE A 58 -21.76 -8.70 40.70
CA PHE A 58 -21.96 -10.04 41.23
C PHE A 58 -20.84 -11.01 40.84
N LEU A 59 -20.39 -11.00 39.59
CA LEU A 59 -19.32 -11.88 39.11
C LEU A 59 -17.98 -11.56 39.78
N THR A 60 -17.76 -10.32 40.20
CA THR A 60 -16.58 -9.97 41.01
C THR A 60 -16.63 -10.68 42.37
N ILE A 61 -17.79 -10.72 43.00
CA ILE A 61 -18.02 -11.40 44.29
C ILE A 61 -17.94 -12.92 44.10
N ALA A 62 -18.58 -13.46 43.07
CA ALA A 62 -18.57 -14.89 42.76
C ALA A 62 -17.13 -15.39 42.49
N ALA A 63 -16.33 -14.63 41.75
CA ALA A 63 -14.93 -14.99 41.47
C ALA A 63 -14.06 -14.96 42.73
N GLN A 64 -14.26 -14.01 43.65
CA GLN A 64 -13.54 -13.96 44.93
C GLN A 64 -13.84 -15.17 45.83
N ASN A 65 -15.10 -15.61 45.83
CA ASN A 65 -15.56 -16.72 46.67
C ASN A 65 -15.57 -18.08 45.95
N GLN A 66 -15.15 -18.13 44.69
CA GLN A 66 -15.18 -19.34 43.83
C GLN A 66 -16.57 -19.98 43.76
N TRP A 67 -17.61 -19.15 43.60
CA TRP A 67 -18.99 -19.63 43.48
C TRP A 67 -19.31 -20.04 42.03
N PRO A 68 -19.88 -21.23 41.80
CA PRO A 68 -20.42 -21.62 40.51
C PRO A 68 -21.64 -20.78 40.11
N VAL A 69 -21.58 -20.17 38.94
CA VAL A 69 -22.66 -19.32 38.42
C VAL A 69 -23.15 -19.80 37.06
N GLY A 70 -24.46 -19.80 36.85
CA GLY A 70 -25.11 -19.88 35.55
C GLY A 70 -25.71 -18.53 35.20
N ILE A 71 -25.60 -18.08 33.95
CA ILE A 71 -26.03 -16.76 33.50
C ILE A 71 -27.14 -16.93 32.48
N LEU A 72 -28.29 -16.31 32.76
CA LEU A 72 -29.45 -16.31 31.90
C LEU A 72 -29.46 -15.11 30.94
N PRO A 73 -29.98 -15.26 29.71
CA PRO A 73 -30.10 -14.15 28.77
C PRO A 73 -31.05 -13.06 29.29
N HIS A 74 -30.58 -11.83 29.44
CA HIS A 74 -31.35 -10.66 29.88
C HIS A 74 -31.39 -9.60 28.75
N PRO A 75 -32.49 -8.85 28.56
CA PRO A 75 -32.55 -7.79 27.55
C PRO A 75 -31.42 -6.75 27.63
N GLU A 76 -30.91 -6.54 28.85
CA GLU A 76 -29.85 -5.59 29.19
C GLU A 76 -28.48 -6.24 29.49
N ASN A 77 -28.28 -7.54 29.21
CA ASN A 77 -26.97 -8.21 29.37
C ASN A 77 -26.27 -8.55 28.04
N LYS A 78 -26.41 -7.65 27.06
CA LYS A 78 -25.94 -7.85 25.68
C LYS A 78 -24.43 -8.06 25.60
N TYR A 79 -23.66 -7.52 26.54
CA TYR A 79 -22.21 -7.64 26.56
C TYR A 79 -21.78 -8.97 27.19
N ALA A 80 -22.26 -9.28 28.39
CA ALA A 80 -21.97 -10.53 29.11
C ALA A 80 -22.40 -11.77 28.32
N SER A 81 -23.62 -11.79 27.78
CA SER A 81 -24.11 -12.93 27.01
C SER A 81 -23.22 -13.25 25.80
N LYS A 82 -22.80 -12.23 25.04
CA LYS A 82 -21.90 -12.43 23.89
C LYS A 82 -20.47 -12.74 24.29
N GLY A 83 -19.95 -12.08 25.33
CA GLY A 83 -18.59 -12.20 25.83
C GLY A 83 -18.31 -13.58 26.42
N LEU A 84 -19.24 -14.10 27.22
CA LEU A 84 -19.15 -15.42 27.84
C LEU A 84 -19.65 -16.55 26.93
N GLY A 85 -20.11 -16.23 25.72
CA GLY A 85 -20.51 -17.22 24.72
C GLY A 85 -21.83 -17.90 25.04
N ILE A 86 -22.72 -17.18 25.72
CA ILE A 86 -24.08 -17.60 26.06
C ILE A 86 -24.92 -17.40 24.81
N THR A 87 -25.26 -18.51 24.16
CA THR A 87 -26.11 -18.50 22.97
C THR A 87 -27.28 -19.44 23.17
N GLY A 88 -28.48 -18.97 22.89
CA GLY A 88 -29.68 -19.78 22.93
C GLY A 88 -30.88 -18.98 23.42
N SER A 89 -32.05 -19.61 23.41
CA SER A 89 -33.25 -19.09 24.09
C SER A 89 -33.12 -19.22 25.61
N MET A 90 -34.05 -18.62 26.36
CA MET A 90 -34.09 -18.75 27.82
C MET A 90 -34.13 -20.22 28.25
N GLU A 91 -34.91 -21.04 27.54
CA GLU A 91 -35.09 -22.47 27.80
C GLU A 91 -33.79 -23.25 27.57
N GLU A 92 -33.07 -22.95 26.49
CA GLU A 92 -31.77 -23.57 26.20
C GLU A 92 -30.74 -23.22 27.28
N ALA A 93 -30.72 -21.96 27.74
CA ALA A 93 -29.80 -21.52 28.79
C ALA A 93 -30.09 -22.22 30.12
N VAL A 94 -31.35 -22.27 30.55
CA VAL A 94 -31.75 -23.00 31.78
C VAL A 94 -31.40 -24.49 31.67
N SER A 95 -31.75 -25.13 30.55
CA SER A 95 -31.44 -26.54 30.33
C SER A 95 -29.94 -26.80 30.36
N ASN A 96 -29.12 -25.92 29.78
CA ASN A 96 -27.67 -26.07 29.75
C ASN A 96 -27.07 -25.91 31.16
N ILE A 97 -27.52 -24.90 31.90
CA ILE A 97 -27.07 -24.65 33.28
C ILE A 97 -27.35 -25.86 34.18
N LEU A 98 -28.54 -26.45 34.06
CA LEU A 98 -28.97 -27.59 34.88
C LEU A 98 -28.34 -28.92 34.45
N ALA A 99 -27.96 -29.07 33.18
CA ALA A 99 -27.36 -30.28 32.63
C ALA A 99 -25.82 -30.31 32.74
N THR A 100 -25.19 -29.18 33.08
CA THR A 100 -23.74 -29.07 33.17
C THR A 100 -23.23 -29.86 34.38
N PRO A 101 -22.38 -30.90 34.18
CA PRO A 101 -21.99 -31.82 35.25
C PRO A 101 -20.97 -31.21 36.21
N GLN A 102 -20.11 -30.30 35.72
CA GLN A 102 -19.12 -29.59 36.53
C GLN A 102 -18.94 -28.16 36.02
N PRO A 103 -18.75 -27.17 36.91
CA PRO A 103 -18.47 -25.80 36.52
C PRO A 103 -17.16 -25.69 35.73
N GLU A 104 -17.19 -24.95 34.62
CA GLU A 104 -16.03 -24.68 33.79
C GLU A 104 -15.27 -23.44 34.29
N PRO A 105 -13.97 -23.54 34.58
CA PRO A 105 -13.17 -22.38 34.96
C PRO A 105 -12.84 -21.52 33.74
N LEU A 106 -13.17 -20.24 33.80
CA LEU A 106 -12.92 -19.25 32.77
C LEU A 106 -12.02 -18.13 33.29
N ASP A 107 -11.17 -17.62 32.41
CA ASP A 107 -10.43 -16.40 32.63
C ASP A 107 -11.39 -15.20 32.76
N MET A 108 -10.97 -14.19 33.51
CA MET A 108 -11.68 -12.92 33.60
C MET A 108 -10.72 -11.78 33.25
N LEU A 109 -11.07 -11.04 32.20
CA LEU A 109 -10.40 -9.79 31.89
C LEU A 109 -10.94 -8.65 32.75
N ILE A 110 -10.04 -7.97 33.45
CA ILE A 110 -10.34 -6.92 34.41
C ILE A 110 -9.66 -5.63 33.96
N CYS A 111 -10.41 -4.52 33.99
CA CYS A 111 -9.88 -3.19 33.74
C CYS A 111 -10.17 -2.27 34.92
N ASN A 112 -9.13 -1.74 35.58
CA ASN A 112 -9.24 -0.92 36.80
C ASN A 112 -10.16 -1.55 37.87
N GLY A 113 -10.05 -2.86 38.09
CA GLY A 113 -10.85 -3.61 39.06
C GLY A 113 -12.26 -4.00 38.61
N LYS A 114 -12.69 -3.58 37.41
CA LYS A 114 -14.00 -3.94 36.83
C LYS A 114 -13.88 -5.08 35.82
N PRO A 115 -14.67 -6.16 35.95
CA PRO A 115 -14.79 -7.16 34.90
C PRO A 115 -15.26 -6.57 33.57
N MET A 116 -14.64 -7.02 32.50
CA MET A 116 -14.96 -6.69 31.11
C MET A 116 -15.49 -7.94 30.41
N PHE A 117 -16.59 -7.80 29.68
CA PHE A 117 -17.16 -8.90 28.93
C PHE A 117 -16.73 -8.92 27.46
N GLN A 118 -16.49 -7.76 26.85
CA GLN A 118 -16.15 -7.70 25.42
C GLN A 118 -14.87 -6.97 25.10
N SER A 119 -14.81 -5.67 25.41
CA SER A 119 -13.68 -4.84 24.99
C SER A 119 -13.54 -3.57 25.81
N VAL A 120 -12.29 -3.12 25.96
CA VAL A 120 -11.99 -1.71 26.28
C VAL A 120 -11.57 -1.02 24.99
N ASN A 121 -12.25 0.08 24.67
CA ASN A 121 -11.92 0.93 23.53
C ASN A 121 -11.39 2.26 24.05
N ILE A 122 -10.10 2.53 23.87
CA ILE A 122 -9.44 3.76 24.28
C ILE A 122 -9.35 4.72 23.10
N GLY A 123 -9.74 5.98 23.30
CA GLY A 123 -9.69 7.01 22.27
C GLY A 123 -10.81 6.89 21.24
N ASN A 124 -10.63 7.55 20.10
CA ASN A 124 -11.69 7.73 19.11
C ASN A 124 -11.76 6.57 18.11
N ILE A 125 -12.11 5.39 18.62
CA ILE A 125 -12.29 4.15 17.82
C ILE A 125 -13.65 4.12 17.12
N PHE A 126 -14.57 5.04 17.45
CA PHE A 126 -15.93 5.10 16.90
C PHE A 126 -16.02 5.17 15.37
N ILE A 127 -14.93 5.56 14.67
CA ILE A 127 -14.79 5.48 13.20
C ILE A 127 -15.03 4.05 12.67
N LEU A 128 -14.79 3.04 13.52
CA LEU A 128 -14.78 1.62 13.18
C LEU A 128 -16.09 0.91 13.56
N LYS A 129 -17.07 1.62 14.15
CA LYS A 129 -18.38 1.06 14.51
C LYS A 129 -19.25 1.00 13.24
N LYS A 130 -19.71 -0.20 12.88
CA LYS A 130 -20.65 -0.41 11.75
C LYS A 130 -22.04 0.04 12.18
N GLU A 131 -22.63 0.98 11.45
CA GLU A 131 -24.08 1.23 11.54
C GLU A 131 -24.81 0.00 10.98
N GLU A 132 -25.77 -0.57 11.72
CA GLU A 132 -26.54 -1.76 11.37
C GLU A 132 -27.57 -1.53 10.24
N HIS A 133 -27.26 -0.67 9.28
CA HIS A 133 -28.16 -0.37 8.16
C HIS A 133 -27.99 -1.32 6.97
N LYS A 134 -29.11 -1.56 6.27
CA LYS A 134 -29.27 -2.56 5.19
C LYS A 134 -28.20 -2.47 4.10
N ASN A 135 -27.72 -3.66 3.73
CA ASN A 135 -26.61 -3.99 2.83
C ASN A 135 -26.74 -3.43 1.40
N ASN A 136 -26.12 -2.29 1.11
CA ASN A 136 -25.68 -1.92 -0.24
C ASN A 136 -24.18 -1.60 -0.23
N PHE A 137 -23.41 -2.17 -1.16
CA PHE A 137 -21.95 -1.95 -1.25
C PHE A 137 -21.59 -0.46 -1.40
N PHE A 138 -22.39 0.30 -2.17
CA PHE A 138 -22.21 1.74 -2.34
C PHE A 138 -22.46 2.55 -1.05
N SER A 139 -23.45 2.16 -0.24
CA SER A 139 -23.67 2.81 1.06
C SER A 139 -22.54 2.49 2.05
N GLU A 140 -21.95 1.30 1.98
CA GLU A 140 -20.77 0.97 2.78
C GLU A 140 -19.55 1.82 2.40
N ILE A 141 -19.29 2.02 1.10
CA ILE A 141 -18.22 2.94 0.64
C ILE A 141 -18.48 4.38 1.10
N TYR A 142 -19.72 4.87 0.96
CA TYR A 142 -20.08 6.21 1.41
C TYR A 142 -19.89 6.39 2.92
N ASN A 143 -20.27 5.39 3.71
CA ASN A 143 -20.08 5.38 5.15
C ASN A 143 -18.59 5.36 5.54
N ILE A 144 -17.76 4.58 4.84
CA ILE A 144 -16.30 4.62 5.03
C ILE A 144 -15.77 6.02 4.74
N PHE A 145 -16.17 6.64 3.63
CA PHE A 145 -15.72 7.99 3.28
C PHE A 145 -16.15 9.01 4.35
N LYS A 146 -17.40 8.94 4.83
CA LYS A 146 -17.92 9.77 5.93
C LYS A 146 -17.11 9.58 7.22
N ASN A 147 -16.78 8.34 7.58
CA ASN A 147 -16.03 8.01 8.79
C ASN A 147 -14.56 8.42 8.69
N VAL A 148 -13.92 8.22 7.54
CA VAL A 148 -12.54 8.68 7.25
C VAL A 148 -12.46 10.20 7.25
N ARG A 149 -13.48 10.89 6.74
CA ARG A 149 -13.55 12.36 6.80
C ARG A 149 -13.61 12.87 8.24
N LYS A 150 -14.29 12.17 9.16
CA LYS A 150 -14.24 12.48 10.59
C LYS A 150 -12.84 12.23 11.17
N ALA A 151 -12.16 11.17 10.73
CA ALA A 151 -10.80 10.82 11.15
C ALA A 151 -9.77 11.92 10.87
N TYR A 152 -9.94 12.69 9.78
CA TYR A 152 -9.08 13.84 9.48
C TYR A 152 -9.05 14.90 10.59
N PHE A 153 -10.12 15.02 11.39
CA PHE A 153 -10.19 15.97 12.49
C PHE A 153 -9.61 15.42 13.80
N LEU A 154 -9.24 14.15 13.84
CA LEU A 154 -8.68 13.52 15.01
C LEU A 154 -7.16 13.72 15.07
N THR A 155 -6.67 13.85 16.30
CA THR A 155 -5.25 13.88 16.64
C THR A 155 -4.88 12.59 17.34
N HIS A 156 -3.59 12.23 17.31
CA HIS A 156 -3.14 11.13 18.15
C HIS A 156 -3.05 11.58 19.61
N THR A 157 -3.19 10.62 20.50
CA THR A 157 -2.82 10.77 21.91
C THR A 157 -1.51 10.03 22.15
N GLY A 158 -0.62 10.62 22.95
CA GLY A 158 0.62 9.98 23.38
C GLY A 158 0.35 8.96 24.50
N PHE A 159 0.89 7.76 24.35
CA PHE A 159 0.74 6.66 25.32
C PHE A 159 2.09 6.08 25.73
N TYR A 160 2.15 5.65 26.99
CA TYR A 160 3.16 4.79 27.58
C TYR A 160 2.50 3.46 27.90
N ILE A 161 3.02 2.38 27.32
CA ILE A 161 2.44 1.05 27.46
C ILE A 161 3.50 0.11 28.00
N SER A 162 3.19 -0.58 29.11
CA SER A 162 4.11 -1.53 29.75
C SER A 162 3.40 -2.80 30.19
N SER A 163 4.06 -3.95 30.06
CA SER A 163 3.57 -5.28 30.47
C SER A 163 4.57 -5.86 31.48
N GLY A 164 4.26 -5.80 32.78
CA GLY A 164 5.19 -6.18 33.85
C GLY A 164 6.56 -5.52 33.75
N ASP A 165 7.63 -6.33 33.81
CA ASP A 165 9.05 -5.90 33.71
C ASP A 165 9.53 -5.63 32.26
N GLU A 166 8.63 -5.67 31.27
CA GLU A 166 8.99 -5.49 29.87
C GLU A 166 9.19 -4.01 29.48
N LYS A 167 9.90 -3.81 28.37
CA LYS A 167 10.24 -2.50 27.82
C LYS A 167 8.99 -1.62 27.65
N VAL A 168 9.04 -0.41 28.22
CA VAL A 168 7.99 0.60 28.05
C VAL A 168 7.95 1.05 26.58
N ILE A 169 6.79 0.90 25.96
CA ILE A 169 6.54 1.34 24.59
C ILE A 169 6.02 2.76 24.64
N HIS A 170 6.77 3.67 24.04
CA HIS A 170 6.42 5.07 23.96
C HIS A 170 5.94 5.41 22.55
N THR A 171 4.63 5.53 22.37
CA THR A 171 4.02 5.69 21.04
C THR A 171 2.89 6.71 21.05
N SER A 172 2.30 6.97 19.88
CA SER A 172 1.08 7.75 19.73
C SER A 172 0.05 6.88 19.05
N ALA A 173 -1.23 7.03 19.38
CA ALA A 173 -2.29 6.26 18.74
C ALA A 173 -3.57 7.11 18.63
N MET A 174 -4.37 6.82 17.62
CA MET A 174 -5.75 7.33 17.54
C MET A 174 -6.69 6.56 18.47
N GLY A 175 -6.37 5.28 18.69
CA GLY A 175 -7.07 4.46 19.66
C GLY A 175 -6.40 3.13 19.93
N ILE A 176 -6.78 2.51 21.04
CA ILE A 176 -6.30 1.20 21.47
C ILE A 176 -7.52 0.32 21.79
N ILE A 177 -7.58 -0.86 21.18
CA ILE A 177 -8.66 -1.84 21.42
C ILE A 177 -8.07 -2.98 22.23
N VAL A 178 -8.60 -3.21 23.42
CA VAL A 178 -8.26 -4.36 24.25
C VAL A 178 -9.41 -5.35 24.18
N VAL A 179 -9.11 -6.60 23.87
CA VAL A 179 -10.06 -7.70 23.79
C VAL A 179 -9.43 -8.95 24.40
N GLU A 180 -10.23 -9.73 25.12
CA GLU A 180 -9.82 -11.05 25.60
C GLU A 180 -9.68 -12.01 24.41
N HIS A 181 -10.70 -12.07 23.54
CA HIS A 181 -10.72 -12.97 22.39
C HIS A 181 -11.26 -12.31 21.10
N SER A 182 -11.04 -12.97 19.97
CA SER A 182 -11.18 -12.42 18.62
C SER A 182 -12.62 -12.05 18.19
N LEU A 183 -13.66 -12.37 18.97
CA LEU A 183 -15.03 -12.43 18.46
C LEU A 183 -15.91 -11.20 18.73
N ASN A 184 -15.38 -10.15 19.36
CA ASN A 184 -16.20 -9.02 19.81
C ASN A 184 -16.11 -7.73 18.96
N SER A 185 -15.16 -7.64 18.01
CA SER A 185 -15.00 -6.47 17.11
C SER A 185 -14.73 -6.89 15.65
N LEU A 186 -15.16 -6.07 14.67
CA LEU A 186 -14.90 -6.30 13.23
C LEU A 186 -13.40 -6.40 12.91
N ILE A 187 -12.58 -5.67 13.68
CA ILE A 187 -11.13 -5.67 13.55
C ILE A 187 -10.55 -6.89 14.26
N SER A 188 -10.98 -7.21 15.48
CA SER A 188 -10.47 -8.39 16.21
C SER A 188 -10.72 -9.68 15.43
N LYS A 189 -11.91 -9.82 14.80
CA LYS A 189 -12.27 -10.99 13.96
C LYS A 189 -11.38 -11.18 12.73
N ARG A 190 -10.70 -10.11 12.28
CA ARG A 190 -9.84 -10.12 11.09
C ARG A 190 -8.36 -10.13 11.40
N LEU A 191 -7.99 -9.63 12.59
CA LEU A 191 -6.60 -9.50 13.03
C LEU A 191 -6.13 -10.68 13.87
N VAL A 192 -7.04 -11.41 14.50
CA VAL A 192 -6.72 -12.54 15.39
C VAL A 192 -7.25 -13.82 14.76
N GLN A 193 -6.33 -14.76 14.46
CA GLN A 193 -6.67 -16.05 13.86
C GLN A 193 -6.84 -17.15 14.92
N ASP A 194 -6.15 -17.05 16.06
CA ASP A 194 -6.15 -18.05 17.12
C ASP A 194 -6.25 -17.36 18.49
N SER A 195 -7.44 -17.37 19.11
CA SER A 195 -7.63 -16.87 20.48
C SER A 195 -8.59 -17.78 21.22
N SER A 196 -8.07 -18.50 22.20
CA SER A 196 -8.87 -19.23 23.18
C SER A 196 -9.20 -18.32 24.35
N ILE A 197 -10.39 -18.46 24.93
CA ILE A 197 -10.82 -17.68 26.10
C ILE A 197 -10.05 -18.01 27.38
N ASN A 198 -9.32 -19.13 27.41
CA ASN A 198 -8.73 -19.66 28.64
C ASN A 198 -7.21 -19.83 28.54
N ASP A 199 -6.50 -18.95 27.82
CA ASP A 199 -5.02 -19.00 27.68
C ASP A 199 -4.25 -18.08 28.64
N GLY A 200 -4.94 -17.42 29.58
CA GLY A 200 -4.37 -16.51 30.55
C GLY A 200 -3.87 -15.20 29.95
N THR A 201 -4.28 -14.86 28.72
CA THR A 201 -3.82 -13.67 28.02
C THR A 201 -4.95 -12.94 27.29
N PHE A 202 -4.67 -11.70 26.91
CA PHE A 202 -5.53 -10.88 26.09
C PHE A 202 -4.73 -10.19 25.00
N TYR A 203 -5.44 -9.59 24.04
CA TYR A 203 -4.85 -8.82 22.96
C TYR A 203 -5.15 -7.32 23.13
N ALA A 204 -4.12 -6.49 22.98
CA ALA A 204 -4.24 -5.05 22.79
C ALA A 204 -3.77 -4.66 21.39
N PHE A 205 -4.67 -4.05 20.61
CA PHE A 205 -4.42 -3.51 19.27
C PHE A 205 -4.26 -2.00 19.33
N ILE A 206 -3.08 -1.51 18.94
CA ILE A 206 -2.76 -0.09 18.94
C ILE A 206 -2.93 0.43 17.51
N LEU A 207 -3.91 1.29 17.28
CA LEU A 207 -4.22 1.87 15.97
C LEU A 207 -3.57 3.24 15.84
N SER A 208 -2.51 3.31 15.04
CA SER A 208 -1.73 4.53 14.84
C SER A 208 -1.49 4.84 13.35
N PRO A 209 -2.57 5.05 12.56
CA PRO A 209 -2.42 5.42 11.16
C PRO A 209 -1.57 6.70 11.05
N GLN A 210 -0.63 6.74 10.11
CA GLN A 210 0.25 7.90 9.95
C GLN A 210 -0.28 8.91 8.93
N ASN A 211 -1.30 8.51 8.15
CA ASN A 211 -1.99 9.36 7.19
C ASN A 211 -3.40 8.81 6.91
N VAL A 212 -4.28 9.68 6.40
CA VAL A 212 -5.69 9.35 6.09
C VAL A 212 -5.79 8.31 4.98
N LEU A 213 -4.91 8.35 3.98
CA LEU A 213 -4.94 7.44 2.84
C LEU A 213 -4.74 5.98 3.25
N VAL A 214 -3.80 5.71 4.16
CA VAL A 214 -3.54 4.37 4.70
C VAL A 214 -4.77 3.85 5.46
N LEU A 215 -5.39 4.70 6.29
CA LEU A 215 -6.62 4.33 7.01
C LEU A 215 -7.77 4.03 6.03
N PHE A 216 -7.94 4.87 5.00
CA PHE A 216 -8.95 4.67 3.96
C PHE A 216 -8.76 3.36 3.20
N LEU A 217 -7.54 3.08 2.73
CA LEU A 217 -7.22 1.85 2.00
C LEU A 217 -7.42 0.60 2.87
N PHE A 218 -7.09 0.68 4.16
CA PHE A 218 -7.36 -0.39 5.12
C PHE A 218 -8.87 -0.67 5.25
N LEU A 219 -9.69 0.38 5.42
CA LEU A 219 -11.14 0.24 5.52
C LEU A 219 -11.77 -0.23 4.21
N LEU A 220 -11.27 0.22 3.07
CA LEU A 220 -11.77 -0.20 1.76
C LEU A 220 -11.47 -1.68 1.50
N ARG A 221 -10.27 -2.15 1.84
CA ARG A 221 -9.90 -3.58 1.79
C ARG A 221 -10.83 -4.44 2.65
N SER A 222 -11.38 -3.83 3.69
CA SER A 222 -12.34 -4.43 4.61
C SER A 222 -13.71 -4.73 3.94
N LEU A 223 -14.02 -4.16 2.77
CA LEU A 223 -15.26 -4.45 2.03
C LEU A 223 -15.17 -5.70 1.14
N TRP A 224 -13.97 -6.26 0.94
CA TRP A 224 -13.83 -7.41 0.05
C TRP A 224 -14.52 -8.66 0.65
N PRO A 225 -15.38 -9.35 -0.12
CA PRO A 225 -16.26 -10.41 0.41
C PRO A 225 -15.54 -11.70 0.83
N LYS A 226 -14.29 -11.92 0.39
CA LYS A 226 -13.52 -13.09 0.82
C LYS A 226 -12.94 -12.82 2.22
N LYS A 227 -13.55 -13.46 3.23
CA LYS A 227 -13.15 -13.54 4.64
C LYS A 227 -11.76 -14.18 4.84
N LYS A 228 -10.76 -13.81 4.05
CA LYS A 228 -9.39 -14.24 4.29
C LYS A 228 -8.83 -13.39 5.42
N PRO A 229 -8.30 -14.01 6.49
CA PRO A 229 -7.69 -13.26 7.56
C PRO A 229 -6.47 -12.49 7.02
N ILE A 230 -6.17 -11.37 7.65
CA ILE A 230 -5.08 -10.51 7.20
C ILE A 230 -3.76 -11.22 7.55
N ALA A 231 -3.07 -11.76 6.54
CA ALA A 231 -1.84 -12.55 6.73
C ALA A 231 -0.69 -11.75 7.37
N LYS A 232 -0.64 -10.42 7.15
CA LYS A 232 0.33 -9.51 7.76
C LYS A 232 -0.38 -8.25 8.22
N LEU A 233 -0.30 -7.97 9.52
CA LEU A 233 -0.80 -6.73 10.12
C LEU A 233 -0.21 -5.51 9.37
N PRO A 234 -1.04 -4.51 9.01
CA PRO A 234 -0.51 -3.24 8.51
C PRO A 234 0.47 -2.63 9.51
N SER A 235 1.50 -1.95 9.02
CA SER A 235 2.55 -1.35 9.87
C SER A 235 2.01 -0.38 10.92
N PHE A 236 0.88 0.27 10.66
CA PHE A 236 0.25 1.21 11.59
C PHE A 236 -0.57 0.54 12.72
N ILE A 237 -0.70 -0.79 12.71
CA ILE A 237 -1.39 -1.55 13.75
C ILE A 237 -0.36 -2.33 14.57
N GLY A 238 -0.19 -1.92 15.83
CA GLY A 238 0.56 -2.69 16.82
C GLY A 238 -0.33 -3.75 17.46
N SER A 239 0.25 -4.90 17.82
CA SER A 239 -0.42 -5.97 18.55
C SER A 239 0.42 -6.39 19.74
N ILE A 240 -0.20 -6.44 20.92
CA ILE A 240 0.39 -6.92 22.16
C ILE A 240 -0.47 -8.08 22.68
N LYS A 241 0.12 -9.24 22.91
CA LYS A 241 -0.50 -10.37 23.63
C LYS A 241 0.15 -10.48 25.00
N ALA A 242 -0.60 -10.23 26.07
CA ALA A 242 -0.09 -10.18 27.43
C ALA A 242 -1.15 -10.61 28.47
N SER A 243 -0.73 -10.89 29.70
CA SER A 243 -1.64 -11.18 30.84
C SER A 243 -1.90 -9.94 31.70
N ASN A 244 -1.03 -8.94 31.63
CA ASN A 244 -1.24 -7.63 32.22
C ASN A 244 -0.70 -6.54 31.30
N LEU A 245 -1.31 -5.35 31.34
CA LEU A 245 -0.91 -4.21 30.57
C LEU A 245 -1.31 -2.93 31.30
N LYS A 246 -0.34 -2.06 31.53
CA LYS A 246 -0.55 -0.70 32.02
C LYS A 246 -0.48 0.25 30.83
N ILE A 247 -1.54 1.03 30.64
CA ILE A 247 -1.67 2.02 29.57
C ILE A 247 -1.82 3.39 30.23
N SER A 248 -0.80 4.23 30.12
CA SER A 248 -0.79 5.59 30.67
C SER A 248 -0.75 6.61 29.53
N GLY A 249 -1.59 7.64 29.60
CA GLY A 249 -1.62 8.73 28.63
C GLY A 249 -0.77 9.91 29.09
N GLU A 250 -0.20 10.67 28.13
CA GLU A 250 0.38 11.99 28.45
C GLU A 250 -0.68 12.97 28.99
N LYS A 251 -1.93 12.78 28.58
CA LYS A 251 -3.13 13.50 29.03
C LYS A 251 -4.21 12.49 29.38
N GLU A 252 -5.25 12.94 30.07
CA GLU A 252 -6.46 12.15 30.22
C GLU A 252 -7.04 11.78 28.86
N PHE A 253 -7.53 10.55 28.76
CA PHE A 253 -8.13 10.02 27.57
C PHE A 253 -9.48 9.38 27.89
N ASN A 254 -10.37 9.43 26.91
CA ASN A 254 -11.66 8.77 26.98
C ASN A 254 -11.46 7.28 26.69
N TYR A 255 -12.17 6.44 27.41
CA TYR A 255 -12.25 5.02 27.13
C TYR A 255 -13.69 4.53 27.33
N VAL A 256 -14.00 3.40 26.70
CA VAL A 256 -15.31 2.76 26.77
C VAL A 256 -15.13 1.31 27.17
N ILE A 257 -15.74 0.90 28.28
CA ILE A 257 -15.81 -0.51 28.70
C ILE A 257 -17.23 -0.97 28.43
N ASP A 258 -17.41 -1.92 27.50
CA ASP A 258 -18.72 -2.54 27.23
C ASP A 258 -19.87 -1.51 27.06
N GLY A 259 -19.60 -0.38 26.42
CA GLY A 259 -20.57 0.68 26.16
C GLY A 259 -20.62 1.83 27.18
N GLU A 260 -20.02 1.69 28.36
CA GLU A 260 -19.93 2.76 29.36
C GLU A 260 -18.70 3.64 29.09
N GLU A 261 -18.93 4.94 28.88
CA GLU A 261 -17.86 5.92 28.67
C GLU A 261 -17.29 6.43 30.00
N ALA A 262 -15.98 6.53 30.09
CA ALA A 262 -15.26 7.10 31.22
C ALA A 262 -13.96 7.77 30.79
N THR A 263 -13.32 8.49 31.72
CA THR A 263 -12.03 9.14 31.50
C THR A 263 -11.01 8.65 32.53
N ALA A 264 -9.76 8.49 32.08
CA ALA A 264 -8.65 8.14 32.95
C ALA A 264 -7.34 8.66 32.38
N LYS A 265 -6.36 8.85 33.27
CA LYS A 265 -4.95 9.04 32.88
C LYS A 265 -4.20 7.72 32.74
N GLU A 266 -4.68 6.69 33.44
CA GLU A 266 -4.07 5.37 33.48
C GLU A 266 -5.14 4.28 33.51
N LEU A 267 -4.93 3.24 32.71
CA LEU A 267 -5.70 2.01 32.73
C LEU A 267 -4.79 0.83 33.03
N LEU A 268 -5.19 0.04 34.01
CA LEU A 268 -4.59 -1.25 34.34
C LEU A 268 -5.53 -2.33 33.82
N VAL A 269 -5.03 -3.13 32.88
CA VAL A 269 -5.73 -4.30 32.34
C VAL A 269 -4.99 -5.54 32.80
N GLU A 270 -5.72 -6.50 33.38
CA GLU A 270 -5.17 -7.77 33.82
C GLU A 270 -6.14 -8.92 33.53
N VAL A 271 -5.61 -10.10 33.23
CA VAL A 271 -6.37 -11.34 33.17
C VAL A 271 -6.17 -12.08 34.48
N LYS A 272 -7.26 -12.35 35.19
CA LYS A 272 -7.26 -13.33 36.27
C LYS A 272 -7.59 -14.68 35.69
N SER A 273 -6.58 -15.55 35.63
CA SER A 273 -6.76 -16.83 34.98
C SER A 273 -7.67 -17.74 35.80
N LYS A 274 -8.63 -18.39 35.12
CA LYS A 274 -9.54 -19.38 35.70
C LYS A 274 -10.27 -18.89 36.96
N ALA A 275 -10.61 -17.61 37.00
CA ALA A 275 -11.18 -16.96 38.17
C ALA A 275 -12.69 -17.16 38.29
N LEU A 276 -13.40 -17.32 37.16
CA LEU A 276 -14.85 -17.49 37.14
C LEU A 276 -15.24 -18.95 36.94
N LEU A 277 -16.11 -19.49 37.78
CA LEU A 277 -16.67 -20.82 37.62
C LEU A 277 -18.03 -20.75 36.92
N LEU A 278 -18.05 -20.99 35.61
CA LEU A 278 -19.26 -20.93 34.81
C LEU A 278 -19.92 -22.32 34.76
N ASN A 279 -21.10 -22.45 35.36
CA ASN A 279 -21.88 -23.69 35.36
C ASN A 279 -22.80 -23.79 34.13
N GLN A 280 -22.23 -23.60 32.95
CA GLN A 280 -22.88 -23.77 31.65
C GLN A 280 -21.81 -23.90 30.56
N THR A 281 -22.15 -24.53 29.44
CA THR A 281 -21.28 -24.61 28.27
C THR A 281 -21.12 -23.24 27.62
N SER A 282 -19.89 -22.74 27.55
CA SER A 282 -19.58 -21.60 26.69
C SER A 282 -19.38 -22.07 25.24
N LYS A 283 -19.85 -21.29 24.25
CA LYS A 283 -19.48 -21.50 22.84
C LYS A 283 -17.96 -21.52 22.60
N TYR A 284 -17.21 -20.93 23.52
CA TYR A 284 -15.76 -20.81 23.45
C TYR A 284 -15.03 -21.91 24.25
N SER A 285 -15.78 -22.80 24.89
CA SER A 285 -15.28 -23.99 25.56
C SER A 285 -14.76 -25.01 24.52
N GLY A 286 -13.54 -25.53 24.73
CA GLY A 286 -12.94 -26.57 23.89
C GLY A 286 -11.81 -26.12 22.96
N GLU A 287 -11.53 -24.81 22.84
CA GLU A 287 -10.29 -24.32 22.24
C GLU A 287 -9.18 -24.31 23.30
N GLU A 288 -8.61 -25.47 23.66
CA GLU A 288 -7.38 -25.51 24.45
C GLU A 288 -6.23 -24.95 23.59
N GLY A 289 -5.97 -23.64 23.71
CA GLY A 289 -4.78 -23.01 23.19
C GLY A 289 -3.55 -23.71 23.76
N GLY A 290 -2.70 -24.26 22.88
CA GLY A 290 -1.56 -25.08 23.25
C GLY A 290 -0.70 -24.45 24.36
N LYS A 291 -0.17 -25.33 25.23
CA LYS A 291 0.72 -25.02 26.35
C LYS A 291 1.68 -23.85 26.04
N ASN A 292 1.66 -22.85 26.92
CA ASN A 292 2.37 -21.57 26.90
C ASN A 292 1.81 -20.51 25.94
N GLY A 293 0.90 -19.67 26.48
CA GLY A 293 0.54 -18.35 25.95
C GLY A 293 1.76 -17.44 25.86
N LYS A 294 2.62 -17.70 24.87
CA LYS A 294 3.84 -16.92 24.64
C LYS A 294 3.44 -15.48 24.38
N LYS A 295 3.83 -14.59 25.28
CA LYS A 295 3.68 -13.14 25.10
C LYS A 295 4.23 -12.76 23.74
N SER A 296 3.48 -11.95 23.01
CA SER A 296 3.84 -11.53 21.66
C SER A 296 3.76 -10.03 21.58
N LEU A 297 4.88 -9.41 21.22
CA LEU A 297 4.97 -7.98 21.01
C LEU A 297 5.31 -7.70 19.54
N LYS A 298 4.33 -7.17 18.81
CA LYS A 298 4.46 -6.74 17.41
C LYS A 298 4.14 -5.27 17.31
N VAL A 299 5.12 -4.42 17.62
CA VAL A 299 4.95 -2.95 17.71
C VAL A 299 5.97 -2.15 16.89
N ASP A 300 6.83 -2.82 16.11
CA ASP A 300 7.93 -2.16 15.38
C ASP A 300 7.46 -1.11 14.37
N GLY A 301 6.24 -1.25 13.83
CA GLY A 301 5.68 -0.29 12.88
C GLY A 301 5.01 0.93 13.53
N LEU A 302 4.88 0.96 14.87
CA LEU A 302 4.26 2.07 15.57
C LEU A 302 5.17 3.30 15.59
N PRO A 303 4.61 4.52 15.45
CA PRO A 303 5.43 5.73 15.48
C PRO A 303 6.02 5.94 16.87
N THR A 304 7.33 6.18 16.90
CA THR A 304 8.11 6.55 18.08
C THR A 304 8.90 7.84 17.79
N GLY A 305 9.64 8.36 18.78
CA GLY A 305 10.54 9.51 18.59
C GLY A 305 9.87 10.77 18.02
N GLU A 306 10.48 11.36 16.99
CA GLU A 306 9.98 12.57 16.34
C GLU A 306 8.61 12.37 15.66
N LYS A 307 8.43 11.23 14.97
CA LYS A 307 7.19 10.89 14.25
C LYS A 307 5.98 10.86 15.17
N ARG A 308 6.16 10.30 16.36
CA ARG A 308 5.16 10.30 17.44
C ARG A 308 4.78 11.74 17.82
N ASN A 309 5.75 12.59 18.06
CA ASN A 309 5.53 13.96 18.54
C ASN A 309 4.82 14.82 17.48
N GLU A 310 5.13 14.61 16.19
CA GLU A 310 4.44 15.27 15.08
C GLU A 310 2.96 14.87 14.98
N LEU A 311 2.66 13.57 15.13
CA LEU A 311 1.28 13.05 15.06
C LEU A 311 0.40 13.46 16.26
N ILE A 312 1.01 13.76 17.41
CA ILE A 312 0.31 14.30 18.59
C ILE A 312 -0.04 15.78 18.39
N LYS A 313 0.87 16.56 17.79
CA LYS A 313 0.70 18.02 17.62
C LYS A 313 -0.27 18.40 16.50
N HIS A 314 -0.32 17.59 15.45
CA HIS A 314 -1.04 17.93 14.22
C HIS A 314 -2.11 16.91 13.88
N ARG A 315 -3.11 17.36 13.13
CA ARG A 315 -4.12 16.48 12.54
C ARG A 315 -3.48 15.51 11.55
N LEU A 316 -4.10 14.36 11.40
CA LEU A 316 -3.63 13.33 10.48
C LEU A 316 -3.51 13.87 9.05
N PRO A 317 -2.31 13.86 8.44
CA PRO A 317 -2.14 14.38 7.10
C PRO A 317 -2.81 13.47 6.06
N LEU A 318 -3.19 14.04 4.91
CA LEU A 318 -3.75 13.26 3.80
C LEU A 318 -2.71 12.28 3.21
N PHE A 319 -1.47 12.76 3.08
CA PHE A 319 -0.34 12.02 2.53
C PHE A 319 0.74 11.78 3.60
N PRO A 320 1.62 10.77 3.42
CA PRO A 320 2.77 10.57 4.30
C PRO A 320 3.60 11.84 4.47
N ARG A 321 4.17 12.01 5.66
CA ARG A 321 5.17 13.03 5.95
C ARG A 321 6.44 12.34 6.43
N ALA A 322 7.53 12.57 5.72
CA ALA A 322 8.85 12.14 6.15
C ALA A 322 9.26 12.87 7.44
N THR A 323 9.89 12.17 8.37
CA THR A 323 10.52 12.76 9.57
C THR A 323 11.77 13.56 9.19
N THR A 324 12.31 14.33 10.15
CA THR A 324 13.57 15.05 9.93
C THR A 324 14.72 14.07 9.76
N GLU A 325 14.73 12.97 10.52
CA GLU A 325 15.70 11.87 10.42
C GLU A 325 15.65 11.20 9.04
N GLU A 326 14.47 10.71 8.62
CA GLU A 326 14.26 10.07 7.31
C GLU A 326 14.71 11.01 6.17
N PHE A 327 14.42 12.32 6.31
CA PHE A 327 14.88 13.32 5.35
C PHE A 327 16.42 13.47 5.36
N GLN A 328 17.06 13.57 6.52
CA GLN A 328 18.51 13.78 6.61
C GLN A 328 19.29 12.60 6.02
N GLU A 329 18.86 11.37 6.31
CA GLU A 329 19.47 10.15 5.78
C GLU A 329 19.36 10.11 4.25
N LEU A 330 18.12 10.24 3.72
CA LEU A 330 17.90 10.26 2.28
C LEU A 330 18.70 11.39 1.61
N PHE A 331 18.67 12.58 2.19
CA PHE A 331 19.31 13.75 1.59
C PHE A 331 20.85 13.62 1.56
N THR A 332 21.44 12.95 2.55
CA THR A 332 22.87 12.64 2.57
C THR A 332 23.22 11.69 1.43
N VAL A 333 22.48 10.59 1.29
CA VAL A 333 22.66 9.62 0.20
C VAL A 333 22.48 10.28 -1.17
N LEU A 334 21.45 11.11 -1.35
CA LEU A 334 21.20 11.79 -2.62
C LEU A 334 22.29 12.83 -2.96
N ARG A 335 22.82 13.57 -1.97
CA ARG A 335 23.96 14.46 -2.20
C ARG A 335 25.21 13.71 -2.63
N GLU A 336 25.48 12.54 -2.05
CA GLU A 336 26.59 11.69 -2.46
C GLU A 336 26.40 11.13 -3.88
N ASN A 337 25.17 10.70 -4.21
CA ASN A 337 24.81 10.21 -5.54
C ASN A 337 24.85 11.29 -6.63
N ALA A 338 24.71 12.56 -6.26
CA ALA A 338 24.80 13.69 -7.19
C ALA A 338 26.24 13.99 -7.64
N GLN A 339 27.25 13.48 -6.94
CA GLN A 339 28.66 13.77 -7.24
C GLN A 339 29.23 12.83 -8.30
N ILE A 340 30.07 13.37 -9.19
CA ILE A 340 30.87 12.56 -10.11
C ILE A 340 31.93 11.81 -9.30
N LYS A 341 31.87 10.48 -9.34
CA LYS A 341 32.86 9.59 -8.72
C LYS A 341 33.45 8.64 -9.77
N THR A 342 34.66 8.15 -9.53
CA THR A 342 35.32 7.18 -10.43
C THR A 342 34.47 5.94 -10.72
N PRO A 343 33.81 5.30 -9.73
CA PRO A 343 32.96 4.14 -10.00
C PRO A 343 31.80 4.45 -10.95
N TYR A 344 31.20 5.65 -10.83
CA TYR A 344 30.16 6.10 -11.75
C TYR A 344 30.67 6.16 -13.20
N MET A 345 31.83 6.77 -13.42
CA MET A 345 32.44 6.89 -14.74
C MET A 345 32.76 5.52 -15.36
N VAL A 346 33.38 4.64 -14.58
CA VAL A 346 33.74 3.28 -15.03
C VAL A 346 32.50 2.48 -15.39
N MET A 347 31.47 2.47 -14.53
CA MET A 347 30.22 1.75 -14.80
C MET A 347 29.47 2.33 -15.99
N MET A 348 29.46 3.66 -16.18
CA MET A 348 28.86 4.30 -17.35
C MET A 348 29.56 3.88 -18.65
N ILE A 349 30.91 3.86 -18.67
CA ILE A 349 31.69 3.41 -19.83
C ILE A 349 31.37 1.94 -20.14
N LEU A 350 31.51 1.05 -19.14
CA LEU A 350 31.29 -0.39 -19.33
C LEU A 350 29.85 -0.68 -19.78
N SER A 351 28.85 -0.06 -19.15
CA SER A 351 27.45 -0.18 -19.53
C SER A 351 27.22 0.27 -20.97
N THR A 352 27.81 1.39 -21.39
CA THR A 352 27.71 1.90 -22.77
C THR A 352 28.35 0.94 -23.78
N LEU A 353 29.52 0.38 -23.46
CA LEU A 353 30.20 -0.59 -24.33
C LEU A 353 29.37 -1.85 -24.50
N ILE A 354 28.88 -2.44 -23.40
CA ILE A 354 28.01 -3.63 -23.42
C ILE A 354 26.72 -3.35 -24.19
N ALA A 355 26.10 -2.18 -23.97
CA ALA A 355 24.91 -1.77 -24.71
C ALA A 355 25.20 -1.65 -26.22
N SER A 356 26.33 -1.05 -26.59
CA SER A 356 26.73 -0.90 -28.00
C SER A 356 26.94 -2.25 -28.67
N PHE A 357 27.65 -3.18 -28.03
CA PHE A 357 27.81 -4.54 -28.53
C PHE A 357 26.48 -5.31 -28.60
N GLY A 358 25.61 -5.14 -27.60
CA GLY A 358 24.27 -5.73 -27.60
C GLY A 358 23.38 -5.19 -28.73
N LEU A 359 23.51 -3.91 -29.07
CA LEU A 359 22.79 -3.27 -30.19
C LEU A 359 23.29 -3.78 -31.54
N PHE A 360 24.61 -3.88 -31.74
CA PHE A 360 25.19 -4.46 -32.96
C PHE A 360 24.90 -5.96 -33.10
N GLY A 361 24.87 -6.69 -31.98
CA GLY A 361 24.55 -8.12 -31.93
C GLY A 361 23.05 -8.44 -31.84
N ASP A 362 22.17 -7.43 -31.97
CA ASP A 362 20.70 -7.54 -31.90
C ASP A 362 20.19 -8.33 -30.67
N SER A 363 20.88 -8.21 -29.52
CA SER A 363 20.66 -9.04 -28.34
C SER A 363 19.98 -8.27 -27.21
N SER A 364 18.66 -8.44 -27.10
CA SER A 364 17.85 -7.85 -26.02
C SER A 364 18.35 -8.19 -24.59
N PRO A 365 18.73 -9.44 -24.26
CA PRO A 365 19.24 -9.77 -22.92
C PRO A 365 20.53 -9.02 -22.55
N VAL A 366 21.45 -8.84 -23.51
CA VAL A 366 22.70 -8.11 -23.28
C VAL A 366 22.43 -6.63 -23.05
N ILE A 367 21.50 -6.06 -23.82
CA ILE A 367 21.06 -4.66 -23.64
C ILE A 367 20.42 -4.46 -22.25
N ILE A 368 19.60 -5.40 -21.79
CA ILE A 368 19.02 -5.36 -20.44
C ILE A 368 20.12 -5.46 -19.37
N GLY A 369 21.11 -6.33 -19.56
CA GLY A 369 22.28 -6.43 -18.68
C GLY A 369 23.07 -5.11 -18.57
N ALA A 370 23.24 -4.42 -19.70
CA ALA A 370 23.86 -3.10 -19.72
C ALA A 370 23.06 -2.06 -18.91
N MET A 371 21.72 -2.07 -19.02
CA MET A 371 20.85 -1.16 -18.25
C MET A 371 20.98 -1.37 -16.74
N ILE A 372 21.16 -2.62 -16.27
CA ILE A 372 21.32 -2.95 -14.84
C ILE A 372 22.63 -2.38 -14.28
N LEU A 373 23.70 -2.38 -15.09
CA LEU A 373 25.00 -1.87 -14.69
C LEU A 373 25.04 -0.32 -14.59
N ALA A 374 24.13 0.36 -15.29
CA ALA A 374 24.19 1.81 -15.47
C ALA A 374 23.80 2.60 -14.20
N PRO A 375 24.71 3.42 -13.65
CA PRO A 375 24.43 4.17 -12.42
C PRO A 375 23.71 5.51 -12.65
N ILE A 376 23.31 5.84 -13.90
CA ILE A 376 22.78 7.17 -14.27
C ILE A 376 21.50 7.57 -13.52
N ILE A 377 20.73 6.61 -13.02
CA ILE A 377 19.48 6.88 -12.27
C ILE A 377 19.77 7.64 -10.99
N ALA A 378 20.84 7.29 -10.27
CA ALA A 378 21.16 7.88 -8.97
C ALA A 378 21.31 9.41 -9.04
N PRO A 379 22.15 10.01 -9.91
CA PRO A 379 22.23 11.46 -10.05
C PRO A 379 20.95 12.10 -10.60
N ILE A 380 20.14 11.38 -11.39
CA ILE A 380 18.83 11.89 -11.88
C ILE A 380 17.84 12.05 -10.72
N VAL A 381 17.75 11.05 -9.83
CA VAL A 381 16.91 11.10 -8.63
C VAL A 381 17.38 12.21 -7.69
N SER A 382 18.70 12.35 -7.50
CA SER A 382 19.27 13.45 -6.72
C SER A 382 18.96 14.83 -7.33
N PHE A 383 19.09 14.97 -8.65
CA PHE A 383 18.74 16.20 -9.35
C PHE A 383 17.27 16.56 -9.15
N SER A 384 16.38 15.56 -9.27
CA SER A 384 14.94 15.71 -9.04
C SER A 384 14.61 16.18 -7.61
N MET A 385 15.26 15.59 -6.60
CA MET A 385 15.14 16.05 -5.21
C MET A 385 15.66 17.50 -5.04
N GLY A 386 16.72 17.87 -5.75
CA GLY A 386 17.26 19.23 -5.78
C GLY A 386 16.25 20.24 -6.34
N ILE A 387 15.48 19.85 -7.37
CA ILE A 387 14.42 20.68 -7.95
C ILE A 387 13.32 20.96 -6.93
N VAL A 388 12.79 19.91 -6.28
CA VAL A 388 11.63 20.07 -5.38
C VAL A 388 12.00 20.76 -4.07
N ARG A 389 13.27 20.70 -3.65
CA ARG A 389 13.78 21.42 -2.47
C ARG A 389 14.41 22.76 -2.77
N TYR A 390 14.63 23.09 -4.05
CA TYR A 390 15.37 24.28 -4.48
C TYR A 390 16.81 24.32 -3.91
N ASP A 391 17.49 23.17 -3.86
CA ASP A 391 18.90 23.09 -3.47
C ASP A 391 19.79 23.31 -4.70
N ILE A 392 20.30 24.53 -4.85
CA ILE A 392 21.14 24.95 -5.98
C ILE A 392 22.44 24.13 -6.08
N ALA A 393 23.03 23.74 -4.94
CA ALA A 393 24.27 22.97 -4.95
C ALA A 393 24.04 21.57 -5.53
N MET A 394 22.97 20.89 -5.08
CA MET A 394 22.60 19.56 -5.56
C MET A 394 22.08 19.57 -7.00
N LEU A 395 21.39 20.65 -7.40
CA LEU A 395 21.01 20.87 -8.80
C LEU A 395 22.24 20.98 -9.70
N LYS A 396 23.23 21.79 -9.31
CA LYS A 396 24.46 22.00 -10.07
C LYS A 396 25.29 20.72 -10.17
N THR A 397 25.53 20.03 -9.06
CA THR A 397 26.29 18.77 -9.10
C THR A 397 25.53 17.70 -9.87
N GLY A 398 24.22 17.54 -9.63
CA GLY A 398 23.37 16.57 -10.33
C GLY A 398 23.37 16.77 -11.84
N ILE A 399 23.15 17.99 -12.34
CA ILE A 399 23.13 18.25 -13.79
C ILE A 399 24.50 18.05 -14.44
N ILE A 400 25.59 18.45 -13.75
CA ILE A 400 26.95 18.22 -14.26
C ILE A 400 27.21 16.71 -14.37
N THR A 401 26.85 15.91 -13.36
CA THR A 401 27.02 14.45 -13.37
C THR A 401 26.22 13.77 -14.47
N ILE A 402 24.97 14.19 -14.69
CA ILE A 402 24.11 13.68 -15.78
C ILE A 402 24.74 14.02 -17.13
N LEU A 403 25.15 15.27 -17.34
CA LEU A 403 25.77 15.71 -18.60
C LEU A 403 27.10 15.01 -18.86
N THR A 404 27.96 14.85 -17.85
CA THR A 404 29.22 14.11 -17.99
C THR A 404 28.95 12.65 -18.38
N GLY A 405 28.00 11.97 -17.70
CA GLY A 405 27.61 10.61 -18.08
C GLY A 405 27.08 10.52 -19.51
N THR A 406 26.28 11.52 -19.92
CA THR A 406 25.73 11.64 -21.28
C THR A 406 26.83 11.76 -22.33
N VAL A 407 27.77 12.68 -22.12
CA VAL A 407 28.90 12.93 -23.04
C VAL A 407 29.80 11.70 -23.13
N VAL A 408 30.11 11.07 -22.01
CA VAL A 408 30.95 9.86 -21.96
C VAL A 408 30.28 8.72 -22.73
N SER A 409 28.98 8.46 -22.52
CA SER A 409 28.26 7.44 -23.26
C SER A 409 28.21 7.72 -24.76
N LEU A 410 27.92 8.96 -25.17
CA LEU A 410 27.92 9.34 -26.59
C LEU A 410 29.30 9.11 -27.21
N ALA A 411 30.36 9.55 -26.54
CA ALA A 411 31.73 9.42 -27.03
C ALA A 411 32.17 7.96 -27.19
N PHE A 412 31.92 7.11 -26.20
CA PHE A 412 32.32 5.70 -26.26
C PHE A 412 31.46 4.89 -27.24
N ALA A 413 30.15 5.14 -27.32
CA ALA A 413 29.31 4.48 -28.33
C ALA A 413 29.68 4.92 -29.76
N ALA A 414 30.00 6.19 -29.96
CA ALA A 414 30.53 6.68 -31.24
C ALA A 414 31.88 6.03 -31.57
N ALA A 415 32.79 5.91 -30.60
CA ALA A 415 34.07 5.23 -30.79
C ALA A 415 33.90 3.76 -31.19
N VAL A 416 32.99 3.01 -30.52
CA VAL A 416 32.67 1.62 -30.91
C VAL A 416 32.13 1.57 -32.33
N SER A 417 31.24 2.48 -32.71
CA SER A 417 30.68 2.56 -34.05
C SER A 417 31.71 2.90 -35.14
N LEU A 418 32.80 3.58 -34.79
CA LEU A 418 33.90 3.86 -35.72
C LEU A 418 34.83 2.65 -35.86
N ILE A 419 35.04 1.90 -34.78
CA ILE A 419 35.84 0.66 -34.77
C ILE A 419 35.12 -0.49 -35.47
N ILE A 420 33.78 -0.55 -35.32
CA ILE A 420 32.91 -1.54 -35.95
C ILE A 420 32.11 -0.82 -37.05
N PRO A 421 32.63 -0.73 -38.30
CA PRO A 421 31.98 -0.01 -39.39
C PRO A 421 30.82 -0.81 -40.00
N LEU A 422 29.96 -1.39 -39.16
CA LEU A 422 28.71 -2.03 -39.57
C LEU A 422 27.59 -0.99 -39.53
N GLN A 423 27.20 -0.46 -40.69
CA GLN A 423 26.05 0.45 -40.82
C GLN A 423 24.75 -0.33 -41.01
N ILE A 424 24.47 -1.26 -40.10
CA ILE A 424 23.27 -2.09 -40.13
C ILE A 424 22.35 -1.63 -39.00
N VAL A 425 21.17 -1.14 -39.36
CA VAL A 425 20.11 -0.85 -38.40
C VAL A 425 19.49 -2.17 -37.97
N THR A 426 19.88 -2.65 -36.79
CA THR A 426 19.31 -3.85 -36.17
C THR A 426 17.92 -3.57 -35.62
N SER A 427 17.14 -4.62 -35.32
CA SER A 427 15.79 -4.47 -34.74
C SER A 427 15.84 -3.72 -33.41
N GLN A 428 16.88 -3.96 -32.60
CA GLN A 428 17.08 -3.26 -31.34
C GLN A 428 17.43 -1.78 -31.54
N ILE A 429 18.20 -1.41 -32.58
CA ILE A 429 18.49 -0.01 -32.90
C ILE A 429 17.22 0.69 -33.41
N GLU A 430 16.52 0.08 -34.36
CA GLU A 430 15.30 0.62 -34.96
C GLU A 430 14.22 0.95 -33.91
N ALA A 431 14.05 0.06 -32.94
CA ALA A 431 13.10 0.25 -31.84
C ALA A 431 13.37 1.50 -30.97
N ARG A 432 14.58 2.07 -30.99
CA ARG A 432 14.91 3.33 -30.27
C ARG A 432 14.80 4.59 -31.15
N LEU A 433 14.58 4.46 -32.45
CA LEU A 433 14.48 5.60 -33.37
C LEU A 433 13.10 6.24 -33.41
N SER A 434 12.07 5.48 -33.01
CA SER A 434 10.67 5.87 -33.09
C SER A 434 10.05 5.96 -31.69
N PRO A 435 10.32 7.04 -30.93
CA PRO A 435 9.72 7.24 -29.62
C PRO A 435 8.19 7.20 -29.67
N THR A 436 7.58 6.62 -28.64
CA THR A 436 6.13 6.47 -28.51
C THR A 436 5.61 7.07 -27.20
N LEU A 437 4.28 7.23 -27.09
CA LEU A 437 3.65 7.59 -25.82
C LEU A 437 3.83 6.50 -24.74
N LEU A 438 4.08 5.25 -25.14
CA LEU A 438 4.35 4.15 -24.21
C LEU A 438 5.68 4.35 -23.49
N ASP A 439 6.70 4.86 -24.19
CA ASP A 439 8.00 5.20 -23.59
C ASP A 439 7.87 6.25 -22.49
N MET A 440 7.00 7.24 -22.70
CA MET A 440 6.66 8.23 -21.67
C MET A 440 6.00 7.56 -20.46
N GLY A 441 5.08 6.61 -20.66
CA GLY A 441 4.49 5.82 -19.57
C GLY A 441 5.54 5.04 -18.77
N ILE A 442 6.52 4.45 -19.44
CA ILE A 442 7.65 3.76 -18.79
C ILE A 442 8.50 4.74 -18.00
N ALA A 443 8.80 5.93 -18.54
CA ALA A 443 9.55 6.97 -17.84
C ALA A 443 8.83 7.47 -16.58
N ILE A 444 7.50 7.62 -16.64
CA ILE A 444 6.65 7.97 -15.50
C ILE A 444 6.77 6.92 -14.39
N ALA A 445 6.53 5.66 -14.73
CA ALA A 445 6.63 4.56 -13.78
C ALA A 445 8.04 4.44 -13.20
N SER A 446 9.07 4.62 -14.03
CA SER A 446 10.48 4.58 -13.60
C SER A 446 10.81 5.71 -12.62
N GLY A 447 10.32 6.93 -12.86
CA GLY A 447 10.53 8.06 -11.97
C GLY A 447 9.89 7.82 -10.59
N ILE A 448 8.66 7.29 -10.56
CA ILE A 448 7.97 6.94 -9.31
C ILE A 448 8.73 5.84 -8.58
N ALA A 449 9.07 4.75 -9.27
CA ALA A 449 9.76 3.61 -8.69
C ALA A 449 11.14 4.01 -8.14
N ALA A 450 11.92 4.80 -8.89
CA ALA A 450 13.26 5.23 -8.47
C ALA A 450 13.21 6.12 -7.23
N ALA A 451 12.31 7.10 -7.16
CA ALA A 451 12.16 7.95 -5.99
C ALA A 451 11.63 7.17 -4.77
N TYR A 452 10.63 6.31 -4.96
CA TYR A 452 10.08 5.49 -3.88
C TYR A 452 11.10 4.50 -3.33
N ALA A 453 11.89 3.86 -4.20
CA ALA A 453 12.94 2.93 -3.79
C ALA A 453 14.05 3.61 -2.99
N HIS A 454 14.42 4.86 -3.32
CA HIS A 454 15.39 5.62 -2.52
C HIS A 454 14.80 6.10 -1.19
N ALA A 455 13.52 6.46 -1.18
CA ALA A 455 12.83 6.99 0.00
C ALA A 455 12.55 5.93 1.09
N GLU A 456 12.48 4.65 0.73
CA GLU A 456 12.11 3.57 1.64
C GLU A 456 13.27 2.59 1.86
N GLU A 457 13.87 2.59 3.06
CA GLU A 457 15.09 1.83 3.38
C GLU A 457 15.00 0.32 3.09
N GLY A 458 13.83 -0.29 3.35
CA GLY A 458 13.60 -1.73 3.14
C GLY A 458 13.50 -2.11 1.66
N ILE A 459 13.15 -1.16 0.81
CA ILE A 459 12.96 -1.35 -0.63
C ILE A 459 14.27 -1.06 -1.38
N ALA A 460 15.04 -0.06 -0.95
CA ALA A 460 16.37 0.25 -1.48
C ALA A 460 17.29 -0.98 -1.51
N LYS A 461 17.30 -1.77 -0.44
CA LYS A 461 18.10 -3.00 -0.31
C LYS A 461 17.62 -4.15 -1.21
N SER A 462 16.31 -4.22 -1.48
CA SER A 462 15.71 -5.28 -2.31
C SER A 462 15.74 -4.95 -3.82
N LEU A 463 15.69 -3.66 -4.20
CA LEU A 463 15.74 -3.24 -5.60
C LEU A 463 17.16 -3.15 -6.17
N ALA A 464 18.19 -3.16 -5.33
CA ALA A 464 19.58 -3.22 -5.76
C ALA A 464 19.91 -4.43 -6.66
N GLY A 465 19.07 -5.48 -6.65
CA GLY A 465 19.23 -6.67 -7.50
C GLY A 465 18.19 -6.87 -8.61
N VAL A 466 17.05 -6.15 -8.62
CA VAL A 466 15.94 -6.41 -9.56
C VAL A 466 15.40 -5.10 -10.15
N ALA A 467 15.80 -4.83 -11.40
CA ALA A 467 14.96 -4.21 -12.42
C ALA A 467 14.48 -2.75 -12.22
N ILE A 468 15.38 -1.81 -11.97
CA ILE A 468 15.19 -0.43 -12.47
C ILE A 468 15.95 -0.29 -13.79
N ALA A 469 15.71 -1.21 -14.74
CA ALA A 469 16.31 -1.21 -16.08
C ALA A 469 15.75 -0.03 -16.86
N VAL A 470 16.30 1.15 -16.59
CA VAL A 470 15.81 2.39 -17.16
C VAL A 470 16.24 2.49 -18.61
N ALA A 471 15.29 2.83 -19.46
CA ALA A 471 15.43 3.01 -20.89
C ALA A 471 16.25 4.26 -21.28
N LEU A 472 17.33 4.57 -20.56
CA LEU A 472 18.21 5.71 -20.84
C LEU A 472 19.49 5.30 -21.57
N VAL A 473 20.19 4.27 -21.09
CA VAL A 473 21.49 3.90 -21.69
C VAL A 473 21.34 3.42 -23.14
N PRO A 474 20.38 2.55 -23.50
CA PRO A 474 20.33 2.07 -24.88
C PRO A 474 19.96 3.16 -25.90
N PRO A 475 18.97 4.05 -25.67
CA PRO A 475 18.76 5.20 -26.57
C PRO A 475 19.99 6.11 -26.65
N LEU A 476 20.70 6.31 -25.54
CA LEU A 476 21.93 7.10 -25.52
C LEU A 476 23.07 6.43 -26.32
N ALA A 477 23.21 5.10 -26.24
CA ALA A 477 24.16 4.34 -27.04
C ALA A 477 23.79 4.37 -28.53
N VAL A 478 22.51 4.21 -28.89
CA VAL A 478 22.04 4.38 -30.28
C VAL A 478 22.31 5.79 -30.80
N ALA A 479 22.11 6.82 -29.97
CA ALA A 479 22.44 8.18 -30.34
C ALA A 479 23.95 8.32 -30.63
N GLY A 480 24.82 7.76 -29.77
CA GLY A 480 26.26 7.73 -30.00
C GLY A 480 26.67 6.96 -31.26
N ILE A 481 26.03 5.82 -31.54
CA ILE A 481 26.20 5.09 -32.81
C ILE A 481 25.80 5.98 -34.00
N GLY A 482 24.70 6.72 -33.90
CA GLY A 482 24.28 7.70 -34.91
C GLY A 482 25.34 8.78 -35.18
N ILE A 483 26.03 9.25 -34.14
CA ILE A 483 27.19 10.17 -34.29
C ILE A 483 28.33 9.47 -35.04
N GLY A 484 28.68 8.24 -34.65
CA GLY A 484 29.74 7.46 -35.30
C GLY A 484 29.46 7.17 -36.78
N TRP A 485 28.19 6.95 -37.13
CA TRP A 485 27.74 6.77 -38.51
C TRP A 485 27.54 8.06 -39.30
N TRP A 486 27.69 9.23 -38.66
CA TRP A 486 27.32 10.52 -39.25
C TRP A 486 25.85 10.60 -39.70
N ASN A 487 24.97 9.82 -39.07
CA ASN A 487 23.56 9.71 -39.40
C ASN A 487 22.71 10.51 -38.41
N TRP A 488 22.30 11.71 -38.83
CA TRP A 488 21.51 12.61 -38.00
C TRP A 488 20.12 12.06 -37.64
N ASN A 489 19.52 11.23 -38.49
CA ASN A 489 18.21 10.64 -38.20
C ASN A 489 18.31 9.64 -37.05
N VAL A 490 19.35 8.79 -37.06
CA VAL A 490 19.63 7.84 -35.98
C VAL A 490 19.94 8.56 -34.67
N PHE A 491 20.80 9.59 -34.74
CA PHE A 491 21.12 10.41 -33.57
C PHE A 491 19.90 11.10 -32.97
N SER A 492 19.17 11.89 -33.78
CA SER A 492 18.09 12.74 -33.29
C SER A 492 16.89 11.95 -32.77
N GLY A 493 16.53 10.83 -33.41
CA GLY A 493 15.44 9.96 -32.94
C GLY A 493 15.73 9.34 -31.57
N ALA A 494 16.90 8.72 -31.42
CA ALA A 494 17.28 8.06 -30.17
C ALA A 494 17.64 9.06 -29.06
N PHE A 495 18.26 10.19 -29.39
CA PHE A 495 18.55 11.24 -28.41
C PHE A 495 17.27 11.91 -27.90
N LEU A 496 16.27 12.08 -28.76
CA LEU A 496 14.96 12.57 -28.35
C LEU A 496 14.27 11.59 -27.38
N LEU A 497 14.32 10.28 -27.66
CA LEU A 497 13.83 9.24 -26.72
C LEU A 497 14.53 9.30 -25.36
N TYR A 498 15.86 9.48 -25.37
CA TYR A 498 16.64 9.68 -24.14
C TYR A 498 16.15 10.92 -23.37
N LEU A 499 15.97 12.06 -24.06
CA LEU A 499 15.61 13.32 -23.42
C LEU A 499 14.18 13.29 -22.85
N THR A 500 13.23 12.67 -23.55
CA THR A 500 11.85 12.48 -23.04
C THR A 500 11.84 11.61 -21.80
N ASN A 501 12.60 10.51 -21.82
CA ASN A 501 12.69 9.60 -20.69
C ASN A 501 13.33 10.28 -19.48
N LEU A 502 14.42 11.03 -19.71
CA LEU A 502 15.09 11.80 -18.67
C LEU A 502 14.15 12.82 -18.03
N ALA A 503 13.46 13.62 -18.83
CA ALA A 503 12.53 14.65 -18.33
C ALA A 503 11.34 14.04 -17.57
N GLY A 504 10.78 12.94 -18.07
CA GLY A 504 9.72 12.20 -17.41
C GLY A 504 10.15 11.65 -16.05
N ILE A 505 11.32 11.01 -15.98
CA ILE A 505 11.86 10.47 -14.73
C ILE A 505 12.07 11.60 -13.71
N ILE A 506 12.68 12.71 -14.12
CA ILE A 506 12.93 13.86 -13.23
C ILE A 506 11.62 14.40 -12.65
N LEU A 507 10.60 14.63 -13.50
CA LEU A 507 9.31 15.18 -13.07
C LEU A 507 8.60 14.26 -12.07
N PHE A 508 8.50 12.98 -12.40
CA PHE A 508 7.71 12.04 -11.60
C PHE A 508 8.45 11.54 -10.36
N ALA A 509 9.79 11.50 -10.38
CA ALA A 509 10.58 11.35 -9.15
C ALA A 509 10.33 12.53 -8.19
N GLY A 510 10.23 13.75 -8.73
CA GLY A 510 10.03 14.96 -7.93
C GLY A 510 8.63 14.99 -7.32
N LEU A 511 7.62 14.67 -8.14
CA LEU A 511 6.25 14.51 -7.67
C LEU A 511 6.14 13.43 -6.59
N THR A 512 6.89 12.33 -6.72
CA THR A 512 6.91 11.26 -5.72
C THR A 512 7.53 11.74 -4.40
N PHE A 513 8.68 12.42 -4.43
CA PHE A 513 9.26 13.01 -3.20
C PHE A 513 8.32 14.03 -2.55
N LEU A 514 7.57 14.78 -3.34
CA LEU A 514 6.56 15.72 -2.83
C LEU A 514 5.40 14.99 -2.13
N LEU A 515 4.89 13.91 -2.73
CA LEU A 515 3.80 13.10 -2.17
C LEU A 515 4.22 12.31 -0.93
N LEU A 516 5.48 11.90 -0.84
CA LEU A 516 6.05 11.22 0.33
C LEU A 516 6.43 12.20 1.45
N GLY A 517 6.30 13.51 1.22
CA GLY A 517 6.57 14.55 2.23
C GLY A 517 8.05 14.93 2.37
N PHE A 518 8.93 14.47 1.48
CA PHE A 518 10.33 14.86 1.43
C PHE A 518 10.54 16.27 0.86
N ALA A 519 9.50 16.97 0.38
CA ALA A 519 9.55 18.38 -0.06
C ALA A 519 8.31 19.20 0.36
N PRO A 520 8.45 20.48 0.79
CA PRO A 520 7.30 21.32 1.04
C PRO A 520 6.74 21.85 -0.29
N PHE A 521 5.43 21.68 -0.49
CA PHE A 521 4.69 22.16 -1.68
C PHE A 521 4.99 23.62 -2.04
N LYS A 522 5.13 24.50 -1.04
CA LYS A 522 5.40 25.93 -1.26
C LYS A 522 6.76 26.19 -1.94
N ARG A 523 7.79 25.39 -1.65
CA ARG A 523 9.12 25.53 -2.28
C ARG A 523 9.20 24.77 -3.60
N ALA A 524 8.51 23.63 -3.71
CA ALA A 524 8.53 22.80 -4.90
C ALA A 524 7.84 23.43 -6.12
N LYS A 525 6.89 24.36 -5.92
CA LYS A 525 6.03 24.92 -6.99
C LYS A 525 6.82 25.42 -8.20
N MET A 526 7.85 26.25 -8.00
CA MET A 526 8.59 26.83 -9.12
C MET A 526 9.47 25.79 -9.84
N GLY A 527 10.17 24.94 -9.07
CA GLY A 527 10.96 23.85 -9.64
C GLY A 527 10.12 22.90 -10.50
N LEU A 528 8.95 22.48 -9.99
CA LEU A 528 8.06 21.56 -10.70
C LEU A 528 7.47 22.20 -11.97
N VAL A 529 7.15 23.49 -11.93
CA VAL A 529 6.68 24.24 -13.13
C VAL A 529 7.77 24.25 -14.20
N TYR A 530 9.03 24.53 -13.85
CA TYR A 530 10.13 24.50 -14.83
C TYR A 530 10.32 23.11 -15.43
N THR A 531 10.29 22.05 -14.62
CA THR A 531 10.38 20.67 -15.13
C THR A 531 9.19 20.32 -16.01
N PHE A 532 7.98 20.76 -15.67
CA PHE A 532 6.78 20.55 -16.48
C PHE A 532 6.88 21.26 -17.84
N ILE A 533 7.41 22.49 -17.87
CA ILE A 533 7.70 23.23 -19.09
C ILE A 533 8.73 22.48 -19.94
N ILE A 534 9.80 21.96 -19.34
CA ILE A 534 10.81 21.15 -20.05
C ILE A 534 10.17 19.88 -20.64
N VAL A 535 9.33 19.18 -19.88
CA VAL A 535 8.61 17.98 -20.37
C VAL A 535 7.73 18.35 -21.57
N ILE A 536 6.96 19.43 -21.49
CA ILE A 536 6.13 19.91 -22.62
C ILE A 536 7.02 20.26 -23.82
N LEU A 537 8.10 21.00 -23.58
CA LEU A 537 9.04 21.44 -24.63
C LEU A 537 9.66 20.24 -25.36
N VAL A 538 9.95 19.15 -24.66
CA VAL A 538 10.51 17.92 -25.25
C VAL A 538 9.42 17.04 -25.86
N ALA A 539 8.20 17.04 -25.29
CA ALA A 539 7.05 16.29 -25.82
C ALA A 539 6.49 16.84 -27.13
N VAL A 540 6.63 18.14 -27.39
CA VAL A 540 6.16 18.75 -28.65
C VAL A 540 6.96 18.24 -29.88
N PRO A 541 8.31 18.29 -29.91
CA PRO A 541 9.12 17.65 -30.96
C PRO A 541 8.84 16.15 -31.07
N LEU A 542 8.58 15.47 -29.95
CA LEU A 542 8.20 14.06 -29.94
C LEU A 542 6.93 13.81 -30.75
N SER A 543 5.89 14.58 -30.48
CA SER A 543 4.62 14.47 -31.19
C SER A 543 4.77 14.78 -32.68
N LEU A 544 5.61 15.75 -33.04
CA LEU A 544 5.87 16.11 -34.42
C LEU A 544 6.67 15.02 -35.16
N SER A 545 7.70 14.46 -34.51
CA SER A 545 8.51 13.35 -35.05
C SER A 545 7.67 12.08 -35.24
N PHE A 546 6.88 11.72 -34.22
CA PHE A 546 5.97 10.58 -34.27
C PHE A 546 4.96 10.70 -35.41
N ASN A 547 4.41 11.90 -35.65
CA ASN A 547 3.50 12.13 -36.77
C ASN A 547 4.18 11.98 -38.14
N ARG A 548 5.46 12.37 -38.27
CA ARG A 548 6.23 12.18 -39.51
C ARG A 548 6.48 10.70 -39.78
N ILE A 549 6.93 9.95 -38.78
CA ILE A 549 7.20 8.51 -38.89
C ILE A 549 5.91 7.73 -39.18
N LYS A 550 4.80 8.09 -38.53
CA LYS A 550 3.48 7.51 -38.82
C LYS A 550 3.06 7.75 -40.28
N LYS A 551 3.27 8.97 -40.78
CA LYS A 551 2.98 9.32 -42.18
C LYS A 551 3.88 8.52 -43.13
N GLU A 552 5.16 8.37 -42.82
CA GLU A 552 6.10 7.55 -43.59
C GLU A 552 5.65 6.08 -43.67
N ALA A 553 5.39 5.45 -42.52
CA ALA A 553 4.95 4.06 -42.47
C ALA A 553 3.61 3.82 -43.16
N GLN A 554 2.67 4.77 -43.07
CA GLN A 554 1.39 4.70 -43.79
C GLN A 554 1.59 4.74 -45.31
N ILE A 555 2.44 5.65 -45.80
CA ILE A 555 2.70 5.80 -47.24
C ILE A 555 3.47 4.59 -47.77
N THR A 556 4.52 4.13 -47.07
CA THR A 556 5.27 2.94 -47.46
C THR A 556 4.35 1.73 -47.52
N ARG A 557 3.49 1.50 -46.52
CA ARG A 557 2.49 0.39 -46.56
C ARG A 557 1.46 0.54 -47.68
N ALA A 558 1.09 1.76 -48.04
CA ALA A 558 0.13 2.00 -49.11
C ALA A 558 0.72 1.76 -50.51
N LEU A 559 2.06 1.80 -50.65
CA LEU A 559 2.77 1.68 -51.92
C LEU A 559 3.47 0.32 -52.06
N GLU A 560 4.18 -0.15 -51.03
CA GLU A 560 4.94 -1.39 -51.03
C GLU A 560 4.03 -2.60 -51.33
N GLY A 561 4.42 -3.42 -52.31
CA GLY A 561 3.68 -4.61 -52.73
C GLY A 561 2.41 -4.32 -53.52
N THR A 562 2.07 -3.06 -53.78
CA THR A 562 0.87 -2.72 -54.56
C THR A 562 1.13 -2.79 -56.06
N THR A 563 0.17 -3.33 -56.80
CA THR A 563 0.24 -3.48 -58.25
C THR A 563 -0.48 -2.32 -58.93
N ILE A 564 0.22 -1.58 -59.79
CA ILE A 564 -0.34 -0.52 -60.62
C ILE A 564 -0.01 -0.86 -62.07
N ASP A 565 -1.03 -1.01 -62.92
CA ASP A 565 -0.87 -1.30 -64.35
C ASP A 565 0.05 -2.50 -64.66
N LYS A 566 -0.17 -3.61 -63.94
CA LYS A 566 0.62 -4.86 -64.00
C LYS A 566 2.09 -4.70 -63.57
N VAL A 567 2.43 -3.62 -62.86
CA VAL A 567 3.75 -3.37 -62.30
C VAL A 567 3.66 -3.40 -60.78
N VAL A 568 4.48 -4.22 -60.14
CA VAL A 568 4.56 -4.32 -58.68
C VAL A 568 5.56 -3.29 -58.17
N LEU A 569 5.13 -2.50 -57.19
CA LEU A 569 5.98 -1.57 -56.46
C LEU A 569 6.74 -2.31 -55.35
N ARG A 570 8.07 -2.26 -55.37
CA ARG A 570 8.94 -2.85 -54.34
C ARG A 570 9.99 -1.85 -53.88
N ASP A 571 10.61 -2.09 -52.73
CA ASP A 571 11.72 -1.29 -52.20
C ASP A 571 11.40 0.21 -52.04
N VAL A 572 10.18 0.54 -51.61
CA VAL A 572 9.71 1.92 -51.45
C VAL A 572 10.44 2.61 -50.30
N LYS A 573 11.16 3.69 -50.62
CA LYS A 573 11.86 4.57 -49.68
C LYS A 573 11.35 6.00 -49.86
N LEU A 574 11.12 6.68 -48.75
CA LEU A 574 10.60 8.05 -48.74
C LEU A 574 11.67 9.02 -48.25
N ARG A 575 11.80 10.17 -48.93
CA ARG A 575 12.63 11.27 -48.46
C ARG A 575 11.79 12.55 -48.40
N PHE A 576 11.59 13.06 -47.20
CA PHE A 576 10.83 14.29 -46.95
C PHE A 576 11.72 15.52 -47.15
N GLY A 577 11.30 16.43 -48.04
CA GLY A 577 11.97 17.69 -48.36
C GLY A 577 10.96 18.77 -48.76
N LYS A 578 11.35 19.78 -49.58
CA LYS A 578 10.41 20.76 -50.15
C LYS A 578 9.31 20.08 -50.99
N THR A 579 9.67 19.00 -51.68
CA THR A 579 8.75 18.07 -52.33
C THR A 579 9.15 16.66 -51.87
N MET A 580 8.18 15.78 -51.61
CA MET A 580 8.47 14.41 -51.18
C MET A 580 9.09 13.62 -52.34
N VAL A 581 10.24 12.99 -52.12
CA VAL A 581 10.85 12.07 -53.08
C VAL A 581 10.44 10.65 -52.70
N VAL A 582 9.88 9.91 -53.65
CA VAL A 582 9.55 8.50 -53.51
C VAL A 582 10.51 7.72 -54.40
N SER A 583 11.45 7.02 -53.78
CA SER A 583 12.39 6.12 -54.44
C SER A 583 11.81 4.71 -54.41
N LEU A 584 11.61 4.07 -55.56
CA LEU A 584 10.97 2.75 -55.62
C LEU A 584 11.49 1.91 -56.78
N LYS A 585 11.31 0.59 -56.68
CA LYS A 585 11.55 -0.36 -57.76
C LYS A 585 10.22 -0.72 -58.43
N LEU A 586 10.16 -0.55 -59.74
CA LEU A 586 9.06 -1.01 -60.59
C LEU A 586 9.42 -2.39 -61.14
N VAL A 587 8.64 -3.41 -60.78
CA VAL A 587 8.83 -4.79 -61.26
C VAL A 587 7.68 -5.15 -62.20
N GLY A 588 7.98 -5.45 -63.46
CA GLY A 588 6.97 -5.81 -64.46
C GLY A 588 7.48 -6.83 -65.47
N THR A 589 6.61 -7.27 -66.38
CA THR A 589 6.95 -8.27 -67.43
C THR A 589 7.47 -7.63 -68.73
N GLU A 590 7.50 -6.30 -68.81
CA GLU A 590 7.85 -5.53 -70.01
C GLU A 590 8.78 -4.36 -69.63
N PRO A 591 9.58 -3.83 -70.59
CA PRO A 591 10.34 -2.60 -70.40
C PRO A 591 9.45 -1.40 -70.02
N MET A 592 9.93 -0.55 -69.12
CA MET A 592 9.19 0.63 -68.65
C MET A 592 9.46 1.85 -69.53
N GLU A 593 8.51 2.21 -70.39
CA GLU A 593 8.55 3.44 -71.18
C GLU A 593 8.32 4.70 -70.32
N PRO A 594 8.92 5.87 -70.67
CA PRO A 594 8.78 7.12 -69.91
C PRO A 594 7.33 7.56 -69.67
N GLU A 595 6.45 7.38 -70.66
CA GLU A 595 5.03 7.73 -70.56
C GLU A 595 4.30 6.88 -69.50
N ARG A 596 4.63 5.59 -69.41
CA ARG A 596 4.08 4.65 -68.42
C ARG A 596 4.54 5.00 -67.01
N ILE A 597 5.82 5.38 -66.84
CA ILE A 597 6.36 5.86 -65.56
C ILE A 597 5.63 7.13 -65.11
N GLN A 598 5.32 8.05 -66.03
CA GLN A 598 4.58 9.28 -65.71
C GLN A 598 3.11 9.01 -65.35
N ALA A 599 2.48 8.02 -65.97
CA ALA A 599 1.14 7.55 -65.60
C ALA A 599 1.12 6.91 -64.20
N ILE A 600 2.11 6.07 -63.89
CA ILE A 600 2.30 5.46 -62.55
C ILE A 600 2.54 6.56 -61.51
N LYS A 601 3.37 7.56 -61.83
CA LYS A 601 3.59 8.73 -60.96
C LYS A 601 2.26 9.42 -60.60
N LYS A 602 1.41 9.74 -61.57
CA LYS A 602 0.10 10.39 -61.31
C LYS A 602 -0.80 9.53 -60.41
N LYS A 603 -0.79 8.21 -60.59
CA LYS A 603 -1.56 7.27 -59.74
C LYS A 603 -1.02 7.22 -58.31
N ILE A 604 0.31 7.27 -58.15
CA ILE A 604 0.97 7.38 -56.86
C ILE A 604 0.61 8.71 -56.20
N GLU A 605 0.66 9.84 -56.91
CA GLU A 605 0.26 11.15 -56.39
C GLU A 605 -1.21 11.18 -55.95
N ALA A 606 -2.12 10.60 -56.73
CA ALA A 606 -3.54 10.48 -56.38
C ALA A 606 -3.78 9.58 -55.15
N LYS A 607 -2.98 8.54 -54.97
CA LYS A 607 -3.11 7.59 -53.84
C LYS A 607 -2.56 8.17 -52.53
N ILE A 608 -1.57 9.05 -52.60
CA ILE A 608 -0.93 9.66 -51.43
C ILE A 608 -1.48 11.07 -51.15
N ASP A 609 -2.29 11.62 -52.05
CA ASP A 609 -2.90 12.96 -51.98
C ASP A 609 -1.88 14.10 -51.80
N GLN A 610 -0.72 13.98 -52.45
CA GLN A 610 0.33 15.00 -52.45
C GLN A 610 1.27 14.84 -53.65
N PRO A 611 1.86 15.93 -54.18
CA PRO A 611 2.80 15.88 -55.30
C PRO A 611 4.12 15.21 -54.88
N VAL A 612 4.70 14.42 -55.77
CA VAL A 612 5.94 13.69 -55.50
C VAL A 612 6.98 13.84 -56.61
N VAL A 613 8.25 13.73 -56.23
CA VAL A 613 9.33 13.44 -57.18
C VAL A 613 9.55 11.93 -57.15
N LEU A 614 9.50 11.29 -58.31
CA LEU A 614 9.64 9.85 -58.41
C LEU A 614 11.07 9.52 -58.84
N GLU A 615 11.76 8.68 -58.06
CA GLU A 615 13.02 8.07 -58.45
C GLU A 615 12.78 6.57 -58.65
N VAL A 616 13.06 6.08 -59.85
CA VAL A 616 12.63 4.73 -60.25
C VAL A 616 13.82 3.89 -60.65
N VAL A 617 13.83 2.65 -60.15
CA VAL A 617 14.63 1.56 -60.70
C VAL A 617 13.67 0.58 -61.39
N SER A 618 13.85 0.33 -62.68
CA SER A 618 13.05 -0.66 -63.41
C SER A 618 13.68 -2.04 -63.32
N ALA A 619 12.88 -3.07 -63.06
CA ALA A 619 13.27 -4.47 -63.09
C ALA A 619 12.25 -5.29 -63.89
N ILE A 620 12.74 -6.24 -64.68
CA ILE A 620 11.91 -7.14 -65.48
C ILE A 620 11.91 -8.52 -64.80
N GLU A 621 10.72 -9.05 -64.52
CA GLU A 621 10.50 -10.40 -63.99
C GLU A 621 10.18 -11.31 -65.17
N PHE A 622 11.06 -12.29 -65.43
CA PHE A 622 10.96 -13.26 -66.53
C PHE A 622 10.23 -14.53 -66.10
#